data_AF-A0AAQ4DGR3-F1
#
_entry.id   AF-A0AAQ4DGR3-F1
#
_cell.length_a   1.000
_cell.length_b   1.000
_cell.length_c   1.000
_cell.angle_alpha   90.00
_cell.angle_beta   90.00
_cell.angle_gamma   90.00
#
_symmetry.space_group_name_H-M   'P 1'
#
loop_
_entity.id
_entity.type
_entity.pdbx_description
1 polymer ?
#
loop_
_entity_poly.entity_id
_entity_poly.type
_entity_poly.pdbx_seq_one_letter_code
_entity_poly.pdbx_strand_id
1 'polypeptide(L)'
;MADDGAGDFVRDVFHALAVNTAITEIVIHLDKIDRLDTATAFSYMLSRNTTATNISLWFSTAFPRQFIREISRGMTLNKVVVDLKFVTEKLCCDPSSLVVFEALRRNRAALNRAVDFVLRRPADRRCAESFELFAGRSCLLARLVEVTGKTEPEVSLDLSAAEHFLQDHYLILTGIIQRTLVCRPAQATQLDELNTDCWRAVVRHLKIGDVRA
;
A
#
# COMPACT_ATOMS: atom_id res chain seq x y z
N MET A 1 12.01 4.98 39.34
CA MET A 1 12.91 3.88 38.92
C MET A 1 12.13 2.68 38.36
N ALA A 2 11.13 2.93 37.50
CA ALA A 2 10.41 1.89 36.77
C ALA A 2 9.82 2.54 35.51
N ASP A 3 10.59 2.57 34.42
CA ASP A 3 10.12 3.05 33.10
C ASP A 3 10.92 2.44 31.93
N ASP A 4 12.07 1.80 32.20
CA ASP A 4 12.96 1.32 31.12
C ASP A 4 12.36 0.16 30.30
N GLY A 5 11.65 -0.77 30.97
CA GLY A 5 11.07 -1.94 30.30
C GLY A 5 9.87 -1.62 29.38
N ALA A 6 9.14 -0.53 29.63
CA ALA A 6 8.00 -0.14 28.80
C ALA A 6 8.45 0.43 27.45
N GLY A 7 9.51 1.25 27.46
CA GLY A 7 10.10 1.80 26.24
C GLY A 7 10.67 0.72 25.32
N ASP A 8 11.38 -0.26 25.91
CA ASP A 8 11.93 -1.40 25.18
C ASP A 8 10.83 -2.28 24.57
N PHE A 9 9.76 -2.55 25.32
CA PHE A 9 8.62 -3.32 24.80
C PHE A 9 7.95 -2.65 23.59
N VAL A 10 7.67 -1.34 23.65
CA VAL A 10 7.03 -0.61 22.54
C VAL A 10 7.92 -0.62 21.29
N ARG A 11 9.23 -0.46 21.47
CA ARG A 11 10.21 -0.55 20.38
C ARG A 11 10.15 -1.93 19.71
N ASP A 12 10.14 -3.00 20.51
CA ASP A 12 10.12 -4.37 20.00
C ASP A 12 8.80 -4.67 19.27
N VAL A 13 7.66 -4.13 19.74
CA VAL A 13 6.37 -4.19 19.02
C VAL A 13 6.46 -3.52 17.65
N PHE A 14 7.08 -2.35 17.53
CA PHE A 14 7.25 -1.70 16.22
C PHE A 14 8.14 -2.52 15.28
N HIS A 15 9.20 -3.15 15.79
CA HIS A 15 10.01 -4.07 14.98
C HIS A 15 9.23 -5.29 14.51
N ALA A 16 8.39 -5.88 15.37
CA ALA A 16 7.52 -6.99 14.99
C ALA A 16 6.49 -6.58 13.93
N LEU A 17 5.87 -5.39 14.10
CA LEU A 17 4.94 -4.83 13.13
C LEU A 17 5.61 -4.50 11.79
N ALA A 18 6.89 -4.13 11.78
CA ALA A 18 7.62 -3.80 10.55
C ALA A 18 7.67 -4.95 9.53
N VAL A 19 7.65 -6.20 10.01
CA VAL A 19 7.67 -7.42 9.19
C VAL A 19 6.32 -8.12 9.13
N ASN A 20 5.30 -7.57 9.79
CA ASN A 20 3.98 -8.16 9.82
C ASN A 20 3.29 -8.04 8.46
N THR A 21 2.75 -9.16 7.97
CA THR A 21 2.10 -9.24 6.66
C THR A 21 0.57 -9.37 6.72
N ALA A 22 -0.03 -9.41 7.93
CA ALA A 22 -1.46 -9.72 8.12
C ALA A 22 -2.29 -8.55 8.67
N ILE A 23 -1.69 -7.65 9.46
CA ILE A 23 -2.38 -6.56 10.15
C ILE A 23 -2.46 -5.35 9.22
N THR A 24 -3.68 -5.02 8.81
CA THR A 24 -3.98 -3.90 7.89
C THR A 24 -4.35 -2.62 8.63
N GLU A 25 -4.86 -2.75 9.86
CA GLU A 25 -5.23 -1.64 10.74
C GLU A 25 -4.46 -1.73 12.05
N ILE A 26 -3.76 -0.65 12.39
CA ILE A 26 -2.95 -0.56 13.60
C ILE A 26 -3.50 0.58 14.45
N VAL A 27 -3.94 0.25 15.66
CA VAL A 27 -4.36 1.23 16.65
C VAL A 27 -3.45 1.10 17.86
N ILE A 28 -2.75 2.18 18.20
CA ILE A 28 -1.79 2.20 19.29
C ILE A 28 -2.17 3.31 20.27
N HIS A 29 -2.32 2.92 21.53
CA HIS A 29 -2.55 3.82 22.65
C HIS A 29 -1.30 3.87 23.51
N LEU A 30 -0.68 5.06 23.61
CA LEU A 30 0.51 5.29 24.41
C LEU A 30 0.35 6.58 25.21
N ASP A 31 0.93 6.63 26.40
CA ASP A 31 0.87 7.85 27.20
C ASP A 31 1.77 8.96 26.62
N LYS A 32 3.01 8.58 26.26
CA LYS A 32 4.01 9.44 25.60
C LYS A 32 5.00 8.58 24.78
N ILE A 33 5.61 9.20 23.77
CA ILE A 33 6.88 8.74 23.17
C ILE A 33 7.89 9.86 23.35
N ASP A 34 8.75 9.72 24.34
CA ASP A 34 9.82 10.67 24.68
C ASP A 34 11.19 10.19 24.23
N ARG A 35 11.39 8.87 24.05
CA ARG A 35 12.65 8.29 23.61
C ARG A 35 12.79 8.27 22.08
N LEU A 36 13.98 8.66 21.62
CA LEU A 36 14.34 8.69 20.20
C LEU A 36 14.40 7.29 19.57
N ASP A 37 14.83 6.29 20.32
CA ASP A 37 14.90 4.91 19.84
C ASP A 37 13.51 4.36 19.49
N THR A 38 12.50 4.62 20.33
CA THR A 38 11.10 4.29 20.06
C THR A 38 10.56 5.02 18.83
N ALA A 39 10.87 6.32 18.67
CA ALA A 39 10.52 7.10 17.50
C ALA A 39 11.14 6.52 16.21
N THR A 40 12.40 6.11 16.30
CA THR A 40 13.16 5.51 15.20
C THR A 40 12.60 4.14 14.83
N ALA A 41 12.22 3.32 15.81
CA ALA A 41 11.58 2.03 15.56
C ALA A 41 10.21 2.19 14.89
N PHE A 42 9.43 3.22 15.25
CA PHE A 42 8.18 3.53 14.56
C PHE A 42 8.44 3.98 13.10
N SER A 43 9.45 4.81 12.87
CA SER A 43 9.88 5.19 11.51
C SER A 43 10.28 3.97 10.68
N TYR A 44 11.06 3.06 11.29
CA TYR A 44 11.46 1.80 10.67
C TYR A 44 10.23 0.97 10.29
N MET A 45 9.28 0.80 11.22
CA MET A 45 8.00 0.12 10.96
C MET A 45 7.26 0.74 9.78
N LEU A 46 7.07 2.06 9.77
CA LEU A 46 6.42 2.76 8.66
C LEU A 46 7.15 2.54 7.34
N SER A 47 8.48 2.61 7.32
CA SER A 47 9.25 2.46 6.07
C SER A 47 9.23 1.05 5.49
N ARG A 48 8.98 0.03 6.32
CA ARG A 48 9.11 -1.39 5.95
C ARG A 48 7.77 -2.10 5.81
N ASN A 49 6.79 -1.73 6.62
CA ASN A 49 5.49 -2.39 6.60
C ASN A 49 4.74 -2.03 5.30
N THR A 50 4.36 -3.08 4.55
CA THR A 50 3.63 -2.96 3.28
C THR A 50 2.18 -3.44 3.37
N THR A 51 1.69 -3.73 4.58
CA THR A 51 0.36 -4.32 4.81
C THR A 51 -0.59 -3.34 5.49
N ALA A 52 -0.14 -2.63 6.51
CA ALA A 52 -0.92 -1.65 7.25
C ALA A 52 -1.24 -0.45 6.36
N THR A 53 -2.54 -0.19 6.18
CA THR A 53 -3.04 0.93 5.37
C THR A 53 -3.60 2.04 6.26
N ASN A 54 -4.02 1.68 7.47
CA ASN A 54 -4.67 2.57 8.42
C ASN A 54 -3.93 2.49 9.76
N ILE A 55 -3.39 3.62 10.22
CA ILE A 55 -2.67 3.71 11.48
C ILE A 55 -3.26 4.83 12.32
N SER A 56 -3.70 4.50 13.53
CA SER A 56 -4.23 5.45 14.50
C SER A 56 -3.36 5.47 15.75
N LEU A 57 -2.93 6.67 16.09
CA LEU A 57 -1.96 6.96 17.13
C LEU A 57 -2.62 7.85 18.18
N TRP A 58 -2.82 7.30 19.38
CA TRP A 58 -3.46 7.97 20.50
C TRP A 58 -2.43 8.28 21.57
N PHE A 59 -2.32 9.56 21.91
CA PHE A 59 -1.37 10.05 22.89
C PHE A 59 -2.04 10.97 23.91
N SER A 60 -1.73 10.78 25.18
CA SER A 60 -2.19 11.66 26.26
C SER A 60 -1.51 13.04 26.21
N THR A 61 -0.34 13.13 25.55
CA THR A 61 0.51 14.31 25.52
C THR A 61 0.78 14.79 24.09
N ALA A 62 1.19 16.06 23.94
CA ALA A 62 1.55 16.61 22.64
C ALA A 62 2.80 15.93 22.06
N PHE A 63 2.86 15.78 20.74
CA PHE A 63 3.98 15.11 20.08
C PHE A 63 5.27 15.93 20.17
N PRO A 64 6.39 15.32 20.60
CA PRO A 64 7.69 15.93 20.43
C PRO A 64 7.97 16.15 18.94
N ARG A 65 8.51 17.32 18.57
CA ARG A 65 8.87 17.63 17.16
C ARG A 65 9.78 16.57 16.55
N GLN A 66 10.66 16.00 17.37
CA GLN A 66 11.56 14.92 16.95
C GLN A 66 10.81 13.66 16.53
N PHE A 67 9.70 13.32 17.19
CA PHE A 67 8.87 12.18 16.81
C PHE A 67 8.25 12.39 15.42
N ILE A 68 7.69 13.58 15.15
CA ILE A 68 7.13 13.92 13.83
C ILE A 68 8.20 13.87 12.73
N ARG A 69 9.44 14.29 13.04
CA ARG A 69 10.58 14.17 12.11
C ARG A 69 10.91 12.72 11.76
N GLU A 70 10.84 11.80 12.72
CA GLU A 70 11.08 10.38 12.42
C GLU A 70 9.91 9.76 11.64
N ILE A 71 8.67 10.15 11.95
CA ILE A 71 7.50 9.75 11.16
C ILE A 71 7.63 10.19 9.70
N SER A 72 8.02 11.44 9.46
CA SER A 72 8.13 11.97 8.09
C SER A 72 9.12 11.18 7.25
N ARG A 73 10.24 10.74 7.85
CA ARG A 73 11.22 9.85 7.22
C ARG A 73 10.60 8.51 6.83
N GLY A 74 9.89 7.87 7.75
CA GLY A 74 9.23 6.58 7.49
C GLY A 74 8.17 6.68 6.40
N MET A 75 7.33 7.72 6.45
CA MET A 75 6.25 7.97 5.50
C MET A 75 6.74 8.32 4.09
N THR A 76 7.93 8.91 3.95
CA THR A 76 8.52 9.20 2.64
C THR A 76 8.72 7.91 1.84
N LEU A 77 9.09 6.81 2.52
CA LEU A 77 9.30 5.51 1.92
C LEU A 77 8.02 4.67 1.84
N ASN A 78 7.08 4.87 2.78
CA ASN A 78 5.83 4.11 2.82
C ASN A 78 4.89 4.47 1.66
N LYS A 79 4.44 3.46 0.90
CA LYS A 79 3.54 3.66 -0.25
C LYS A 79 2.08 3.22 -0.03
N VAL A 80 1.76 2.67 1.15
CA VAL A 80 0.52 1.92 1.38
C VAL A 80 -0.37 2.51 2.47
N VAL A 81 0.19 3.26 3.42
CA VAL A 81 -0.55 3.96 4.47
C VAL A 81 -1.31 5.11 3.85
N VAL A 82 -2.63 5.02 3.84
CA VAL A 82 -3.56 6.01 3.27
C VAL A 82 -4.28 6.79 4.36
N ASP A 83 -4.31 6.28 5.59
CA ASP A 83 -4.84 6.98 6.74
C ASP A 83 -3.86 6.90 7.91
N LEU A 84 -3.40 8.06 8.38
CA LEU A 84 -2.57 8.21 9.56
C LEU A 84 -3.21 9.27 10.44
N LYS A 85 -3.80 8.83 11.54
CA LYS A 85 -4.55 9.68 12.47
C LYS A 85 -3.74 9.87 13.74
N PHE A 86 -3.61 11.14 14.11
CA PHE A 86 -3.04 11.57 15.37
C PHE A 86 -4.17 12.13 16.22
N VAL A 87 -4.57 11.42 17.26
CA VAL A 87 -5.60 11.91 18.18
C VAL A 87 -4.90 12.65 19.31
N THR A 88 -4.56 13.91 19.05
CA THR A 88 -4.10 14.86 20.07
C THR A 88 -4.67 16.24 19.82
N GLU A 89 -4.77 17.06 20.86
CA GLU A 89 -5.34 18.40 20.77
C GLU A 89 -4.45 19.40 19.99
N LYS A 90 -3.19 19.07 19.67
CA LYS A 90 -2.24 20.00 19.03
C LYS A 90 -1.21 19.28 18.16
N LEU A 91 -1.52 19.10 16.87
CA LEU A 91 -0.48 18.89 15.86
C LEU A 91 0.26 20.22 15.64
N CYS A 92 1.57 20.24 15.89
CA CYS A 92 2.39 21.40 15.55
C CYS A 92 2.46 21.55 14.02
N CYS A 93 2.30 22.78 13.54
CA CYS A 93 2.65 23.20 12.17
C CYS A 93 4.18 23.17 12.00
N ASP A 94 4.75 21.98 11.82
CA ASP A 94 6.17 21.75 11.53
C ASP A 94 6.34 21.37 10.05
N PRO A 95 7.45 21.73 9.38
CA PRO A 95 7.73 21.28 8.01
C PRO A 95 7.66 19.75 7.84
N SER A 96 8.01 18.99 8.87
CA SER A 96 7.92 17.53 8.85
C SER A 96 6.46 17.04 8.78
N SER A 97 5.52 17.78 9.37
CA SER A 97 4.10 17.50 9.25
C SER A 97 3.63 17.61 7.80
N LEU A 98 4.14 18.61 7.05
CA LEU A 98 3.84 18.77 5.62
C LEU A 98 4.31 17.56 4.80
N VAL A 99 5.51 17.05 5.06
CA VAL A 99 6.04 15.85 4.40
C VAL A 99 5.14 14.63 4.65
N VAL A 100 4.63 14.47 5.88
CA VAL A 100 3.66 13.40 6.20
C VAL A 100 2.37 13.58 5.40
N PHE A 101 1.82 14.79 5.33
CA PHE A 101 0.61 15.08 4.55
C PHE A 101 0.81 14.82 3.05
N GLU A 102 1.97 15.20 2.50
CA GLU A 102 2.30 14.94 1.09
C GLU A 102 2.42 13.44 0.80
N ALA A 103 3.04 12.67 1.70
CA ALA A 103 3.12 11.22 1.59
C ALA A 103 1.73 10.57 1.61
N LEU A 104 0.85 10.97 2.54
CA LEU A 104 -0.54 10.50 2.59
C LEU A 104 -1.31 10.87 1.32
N ARG A 105 -1.16 12.11 0.84
CA ARG A 105 -1.79 12.57 -0.40
C ARG A 105 -1.32 11.73 -1.59
N ARG A 106 -0.02 11.44 -1.69
CA ARG A 106 0.56 10.58 -2.73
C ARG A 106 -0.02 9.17 -2.67
N ASN A 107 -0.11 8.58 -1.48
CA ASN A 107 -0.66 7.23 -1.27
C ASN A 107 -2.16 7.17 -1.62
N ARG A 108 -2.95 8.15 -1.17
CA ARG A 108 -4.37 8.28 -1.53
C ARG A 108 -4.59 8.49 -3.03
N ALA A 109 -3.74 9.27 -3.69
CA ALA A 109 -3.79 9.43 -5.14
C ALA A 109 -3.51 8.10 -5.86
N ALA A 110 -2.59 7.28 -5.36
CA ALA A 110 -2.38 5.92 -5.88
C ALA A 110 -3.61 5.03 -5.63
N LEU A 111 -4.21 5.07 -4.43
CA LEU A 111 -5.44 4.33 -4.14
C LEU A 111 -6.58 4.73 -5.10
N ASN A 112 -6.76 6.02 -5.37
CA ASN A 112 -7.77 6.47 -6.32
C ASN A 112 -7.47 6.03 -7.76
N ARG A 113 -6.19 5.94 -8.17
CA ARG A 113 -5.83 5.33 -9.46
C ARG A 113 -6.14 3.83 -9.52
N ALA A 114 -5.99 3.11 -8.41
CA ALA A 114 -6.42 1.72 -8.31
C ALA A 114 -7.94 1.59 -8.48
N VAL A 115 -8.71 2.51 -7.89
CA VAL A 115 -10.16 2.61 -8.13
C VAL A 115 -10.46 2.89 -9.60
N ASP A 116 -9.78 3.85 -10.22
CA ASP A 116 -9.93 4.14 -11.64
C ASP A 116 -9.64 2.92 -12.52
N PHE A 117 -8.63 2.11 -12.19
CA PHE A 117 -8.33 0.87 -12.90
C PHE A 117 -9.50 -0.12 -12.89
N VAL A 118 -10.17 -0.25 -11.74
CA VAL A 118 -11.34 -1.14 -11.59
C VAL A 118 -12.54 -0.60 -12.36
N LEU A 119 -12.78 0.70 -12.29
CA LEU A 119 -14.00 1.32 -12.84
C LEU A 119 -13.91 1.70 -14.32
N ARG A 120 -12.73 2.04 -14.83
CA ARG A 120 -12.52 2.61 -16.16
C ARG A 120 -11.58 1.72 -16.97
N ARG A 121 -12.09 1.14 -18.06
CA ARG A 121 -11.29 0.41 -19.05
C ARG A 121 -11.34 1.13 -20.40
N PRO A 122 -10.22 1.26 -21.12
CA PRO A 122 -8.87 0.79 -20.77
C PRO A 122 -8.16 1.73 -19.76
N ALA A 123 -7.45 1.14 -18.81
CA ALA A 123 -6.64 1.86 -17.84
C ALA A 123 -5.16 1.85 -18.25
N ASP A 124 -4.44 2.93 -17.95
CA ASP A 124 -3.00 3.01 -18.25
C ASP A 124 -2.15 2.19 -17.28
N ARG A 125 -0.84 2.09 -17.60
CA ARG A 125 0.14 1.37 -16.79
C ARG A 125 0.19 1.86 -15.33
N ARG A 126 0.04 3.17 -15.07
CA ARG A 126 0.13 3.73 -13.72
C ARG A 126 -1.06 3.34 -12.86
N CYS A 127 -2.25 3.28 -13.46
CA CYS A 127 -3.45 2.77 -12.82
C CYS A 127 -3.31 1.28 -12.51
N ALA A 128 -2.75 0.49 -13.44
CA ALA A 128 -2.49 -0.93 -13.23
C ALA A 128 -1.45 -1.20 -12.11
N GLU A 129 -0.34 -0.45 -12.08
CA GLU A 129 0.65 -0.51 -10.99
C GLU A 129 0.03 -0.12 -9.63
N SER A 130 -0.85 0.89 -9.64
CA SER A 130 -1.54 1.31 -8.42
C SER A 130 -2.55 0.24 -7.96
N PHE A 131 -3.25 -0.41 -8.89
CA PHE A 131 -4.14 -1.53 -8.59
C PHE A 131 -3.36 -2.71 -8.01
N GLU A 132 -2.28 -3.16 -8.66
CA GLU A 132 -1.40 -4.21 -8.13
C GLU A 132 -0.86 -3.86 -6.75
N LEU A 133 -0.51 -2.58 -6.53
CA LEU A 133 -0.08 -2.12 -5.22
C LEU A 133 -1.15 -2.42 -4.17
N PHE A 134 -2.43 -2.09 -4.39
CA PHE A 134 -3.51 -2.18 -3.39
C PHE A 134 -4.40 -3.43 -3.48
N ALA A 135 -4.21 -4.30 -4.47
CA ALA A 135 -4.96 -5.53 -4.63
C ALA A 135 -4.89 -6.40 -3.36
N GLY A 136 -6.02 -6.97 -2.96
CA GLY A 136 -6.15 -7.75 -1.75
C GLY A 136 -6.16 -6.96 -0.43
N ARG A 137 -5.97 -5.63 -0.45
CA ARG A 137 -6.07 -4.80 0.76
C ARG A 137 -7.49 -4.30 0.98
N SER A 138 -7.95 -4.34 2.23
CA SER A 138 -9.29 -3.90 2.64
C SER A 138 -9.57 -2.43 2.29
N CYS A 139 -8.56 -1.57 2.29
CA CYS A 139 -8.73 -0.15 1.96
C CYS A 139 -9.21 0.09 0.52
N LEU A 140 -8.87 -0.79 -0.43
CA LEU A 140 -9.34 -0.67 -1.81
C LEU A 140 -10.82 -1.06 -1.93
N LEU A 141 -11.20 -2.17 -1.29
CA LEU A 141 -12.59 -2.61 -1.23
C LEU A 141 -13.47 -1.53 -0.58
N ALA A 142 -13.06 -1.04 0.60
CA ALA A 142 -13.79 0.00 1.31
C ALA A 142 -13.95 1.27 0.45
N ARG A 143 -12.90 1.69 -0.25
CA ARG A 143 -12.94 2.86 -1.13
C ARG A 143 -13.85 2.66 -2.34
N LEU A 144 -13.87 1.46 -2.94
CA LEU A 144 -14.77 1.14 -4.04
C LEU A 144 -16.23 1.12 -3.60
N VAL A 145 -16.53 0.53 -2.45
CA VAL A 145 -17.88 0.56 -1.85
C VAL A 145 -18.32 2.02 -1.64
N GLU A 146 -17.47 2.85 -1.05
CA GLU A 146 -17.75 4.27 -0.81
C GLU A 146 -18.04 5.03 -2.13
N VAL A 147 -17.21 4.84 -3.16
CA VAL A 147 -17.31 5.61 -4.41
C VAL A 147 -18.43 5.12 -5.32
N THR A 148 -18.74 3.83 -5.31
CA THR A 148 -19.73 3.24 -6.24
C THR A 148 -21.11 3.06 -5.61
N GLY A 149 -21.22 3.01 -4.28
CA GLY A 149 -22.44 2.65 -3.57
C GLY A 149 -22.84 1.18 -3.70
N LYS A 150 -22.00 0.34 -4.33
CA LYS A 150 -22.21 -1.11 -4.45
C LYS A 150 -21.96 -1.82 -3.12
N THR A 151 -22.54 -3.01 -2.98
CA THR A 151 -22.27 -3.89 -1.84
C THR A 151 -20.88 -4.53 -1.92
N GLU A 152 -20.33 -4.96 -0.79
CA GLU A 152 -19.00 -5.61 -0.76
C GLU A 152 -18.88 -6.83 -1.70
N PRO A 153 -19.90 -7.72 -1.83
CA PRO A 153 -19.83 -8.84 -2.78
C PRO A 153 -19.75 -8.38 -4.23
N GLU A 154 -20.52 -7.34 -4.62
CA GLU A 154 -20.47 -6.78 -5.97
C GLU A 154 -19.11 -6.16 -6.28
N VAL A 155 -18.56 -5.40 -5.32
CA VAL A 155 -17.20 -4.84 -5.44
C VAL A 155 -16.14 -5.95 -5.53
N SER A 156 -16.32 -7.05 -4.79
CA SER A 156 -15.40 -8.19 -4.85
C SER A 156 -15.39 -8.85 -6.23
N LEU A 157 -16.55 -8.93 -6.89
CA LEU A 157 -16.64 -9.39 -8.29
C LEU A 157 -15.94 -8.42 -9.25
N ASP A 158 -16.13 -7.11 -9.07
CA ASP A 158 -15.43 -6.09 -9.88
C ASP A 158 -13.90 -6.18 -9.71
N LEU A 159 -13.43 -6.40 -8.48
CA LEU A 159 -12.01 -6.59 -8.16
C LEU A 159 -11.44 -7.84 -8.85
N SER A 160 -12.13 -8.96 -8.78
CA SER A 160 -11.73 -10.20 -9.47
C SER A 160 -11.71 -10.01 -10.99
N ALA A 161 -12.71 -9.33 -11.55
CA ALA A 161 -12.74 -9.00 -12.97
C ALA A 161 -11.58 -8.07 -13.38
N ALA A 162 -11.19 -7.13 -12.53
CA ALA A 162 -10.06 -6.23 -12.75
C ALA A 162 -8.72 -6.99 -12.68
N GLU A 163 -8.58 -7.94 -11.75
CA GLU A 163 -7.41 -8.80 -11.66
C GLU A 163 -7.24 -9.67 -12.92
N HIS A 164 -8.31 -10.33 -13.38
CA HIS A 164 -8.28 -11.08 -14.63
C HIS A 164 -7.92 -10.19 -15.82
N PHE A 165 -8.47 -8.98 -15.89
CA PHE A 165 -8.13 -8.03 -16.95
C PHE A 165 -6.65 -7.66 -16.94
N LEU A 166 -6.07 -7.38 -15.75
CA LEU A 166 -4.65 -7.11 -15.61
C LEU A 166 -3.82 -8.27 -16.13
N GLN A 167 -4.16 -9.50 -15.74
CA GLN A 167 -3.43 -10.69 -16.14
C GLN A 167 -3.51 -10.92 -17.66
N ASP A 168 -4.70 -10.82 -18.23
CA ASP A 168 -4.94 -10.99 -19.67
C ASP A 168 -4.20 -9.94 -20.51
N HIS A 169 -4.04 -8.72 -19.99
CA HIS A 169 -3.46 -7.59 -20.71
C HIS A 169 -2.06 -7.21 -20.20
N TYR A 170 -1.41 -8.06 -19.41
CA TYR A 170 -0.13 -7.74 -18.75
C TYR A 170 0.94 -7.26 -19.73
N LEU A 171 1.13 -7.95 -20.87
CA LEU A 171 2.13 -7.57 -21.87
C LEU A 171 1.84 -6.21 -22.53
N ILE A 172 0.56 -5.85 -22.67
CA ILE A 172 0.14 -4.55 -23.22
C ILE A 172 0.33 -3.45 -22.17
N LEU A 173 -0.13 -3.69 -20.93
CA LEU A 173 -0.02 -2.75 -19.82
C LEU A 173 1.44 -2.45 -19.46
N THR A 174 2.33 -3.43 -19.61
CA THR A 174 3.78 -3.26 -19.40
C THR A 174 4.48 -2.64 -20.60
N GLY A 175 3.86 -2.64 -21.79
CA GLY A 175 4.43 -2.11 -23.03
C GLY A 175 5.35 -3.08 -23.78
N ILE A 176 5.42 -4.35 -23.35
CA ILE A 176 6.21 -5.39 -24.03
C ILE A 176 5.65 -5.64 -25.44
N ILE A 177 4.34 -5.60 -25.60
CA ILE A 177 3.65 -5.71 -26.89
C ILE A 177 2.70 -4.53 -27.09
N GLN A 178 2.43 -4.18 -28.35
CA GLN A 178 1.45 -3.16 -28.68
C GLN A 178 0.03 -3.71 -28.83
N ARG A 179 -0.12 -4.95 -29.31
CA ARG A 179 -1.43 -5.55 -29.63
C ARG A 179 -1.50 -7.04 -29.36
N THR A 180 -0.66 -7.82 -30.04
CA THR A 180 -0.77 -9.29 -30.02
C THR A 180 0.63 -9.90 -29.92
N LEU A 181 0.75 -10.95 -29.12
CA LEU A 181 1.94 -11.78 -29.03
C LEU A 181 1.90 -12.81 -30.16
N VAL A 182 2.97 -12.87 -30.94
CA VAL A 182 3.18 -13.91 -31.95
C VAL A 182 4.60 -14.42 -31.80
N CYS A 183 4.75 -15.70 -31.51
CA CYS A 183 6.03 -16.37 -31.40
C CYS A 183 6.48 -16.88 -32.77
N ARG A 184 7.80 -17.09 -32.90
CA ARG A 184 8.34 -17.76 -34.09
C ARG A 184 8.10 -19.26 -33.97
N PRO A 185 7.94 -19.98 -35.09
CA PRO A 185 7.77 -21.43 -35.06
C PRO A 185 8.90 -22.13 -34.29
N ALA A 186 8.51 -23.03 -33.38
CA ALA A 186 9.43 -23.81 -32.55
C ALA A 186 8.82 -25.19 -32.28
N GLN A 187 9.64 -26.12 -31.75
CA GLN A 187 9.22 -27.51 -31.49
C GLN A 187 8.43 -27.68 -30.17
N ALA A 188 8.45 -26.68 -29.30
CA ALA A 188 7.78 -26.72 -27.99
C ALA A 188 6.64 -25.70 -27.95
N THR A 189 5.66 -25.91 -27.06
CA THR A 189 4.54 -24.98 -26.84
C THR A 189 5.06 -23.57 -26.57
N GLN A 190 4.60 -22.62 -27.38
CA GLN A 190 4.99 -21.22 -27.29
C GLN A 190 4.02 -20.41 -26.43
N LEU A 191 4.42 -19.19 -26.05
CA LEU A 191 3.61 -18.33 -25.18
C LEU A 191 2.29 -17.88 -25.83
N ASP A 192 2.28 -17.69 -27.15
CA ASP A 192 1.09 -17.33 -27.93
C ASP A 192 0.13 -18.51 -28.17
N GLU A 193 0.57 -19.74 -27.88
CA GLU A 193 -0.26 -20.96 -27.92
C GLU A 193 -0.89 -21.28 -26.56
N LEU A 194 -0.52 -20.54 -25.50
CA LEU A 194 -1.11 -20.74 -24.18
C LEU A 194 -2.58 -20.29 -24.18
N ASN A 195 -3.46 -21.11 -23.60
CA ASN A 195 -4.81 -20.66 -23.28
C ASN A 195 -4.78 -19.63 -22.14
N THR A 196 -5.91 -18.95 -21.95
CA THR A 196 -6.05 -17.87 -20.96
C THR A 196 -5.69 -18.32 -19.54
N ASP A 197 -6.08 -19.52 -19.12
CA ASP A 197 -5.84 -19.99 -17.76
C ASP A 197 -4.35 -20.29 -17.52
N CYS A 198 -3.68 -20.91 -18.49
CA CYS A 198 -2.24 -21.14 -18.47
C CYS A 198 -1.48 -19.80 -18.45
N TRP A 199 -1.91 -18.83 -19.25
CA TRP A 199 -1.31 -17.50 -19.28
C TRP A 199 -1.46 -16.78 -17.93
N ARG A 200 -2.66 -16.73 -17.36
CA ARG A 200 -2.91 -16.15 -16.03
C ARG A 200 -2.08 -16.82 -14.93
N ALA A 201 -1.93 -18.14 -15.00
CA ALA A 201 -1.10 -18.89 -14.05
C ALA A 201 0.39 -18.52 -14.12
N VAL A 202 0.89 -18.10 -15.28
CA VAL A 202 2.24 -17.53 -15.43
C VAL A 202 2.28 -16.11 -14.90
N VAL A 203 1.36 -15.25 -15.35
CA VAL A 203 1.37 -13.80 -15.06
C VAL A 203 1.14 -13.47 -13.60
N ARG A 204 0.41 -14.27 -12.83
CA ARG A 204 0.22 -14.04 -11.39
C ARG A 204 1.52 -13.99 -10.58
N HIS A 205 2.63 -14.49 -11.15
CA HIS A 205 3.96 -14.44 -10.54
C HIS A 205 4.78 -13.22 -11.00
N LEU A 206 4.24 -12.42 -11.91
CA LEU A 206 4.89 -11.23 -12.47
C LEU A 206 4.27 -9.97 -11.88
N LYS A 207 5.08 -8.91 -11.79
CA LYS A 207 4.61 -7.58 -11.40
C LYS A 207 4.78 -6.59 -12.54
N ILE A 208 3.87 -5.63 -12.64
CA ILE A 208 3.98 -4.58 -13.67
C ILE A 208 5.23 -3.74 -13.41
N GLY A 209 5.51 -3.44 -12.13
CA GLY A 209 6.66 -2.64 -11.71
C GLY A 209 8.03 -3.26 -12.01
N ASP A 210 8.10 -4.57 -12.30
CA ASP A 210 9.37 -5.26 -12.59
C ASP A 210 9.86 -5.02 -14.02
N VAL A 211 8.97 -4.65 -14.94
CA VAL A 211 9.32 -4.36 -16.34
C VAL A 211 9.75 -2.91 -16.46
N ARG A 212 11.01 -2.64 -16.79
CA ARG A 212 11.51 -1.29 -17.08
C ARG A 212 10.97 -0.83 -18.44
N ALA A 213 10.33 0.34 -18.45
CA ALA A 213 9.95 1.05 -19.66
C ALA A 213 11.17 1.69 -20.33
#